data_AF-A0A945AFL8-F1
#
_entry.id   AF-A0A945AFL8-F1
#
_cell.length_a   1.000
_cell.length_b   1.000
_cell.length_c   1.000
_cell.angle_alpha   90.00
_cell.angle_beta   90.00
_cell.angle_gamma   90.00
#
_symmetry.space_group_name_H-M   'P 1'
#
loop_
_entity.id
_entity.type
_entity.pdbx_description
1 polymer ?
#
loop_
_entity_poly.entity_id
_entity_poly.type
_entity_poly.pdbx_seq_one_letter_code
_entity_poly.pdbx_strand_id
1 'polypeptide(L)'
;MLFERYADQLENVLISHGQWKPYPTLQDRDAWASLPEPVQNAHLKAGENALGYEWPGLPASLFLQFARNGNRSNYQDVRNARRNALRDLVIAECLENKGRFLDDIANGIWTTCEETYWGVPAHLYMQKKGAGLPDSHDITVDLFVAETLNLLTWVTYLLGDTLDSVSDLIRPRILDEAQRRVITPCLERDDFWWMGIHNHPNYGEPRVNNWTPWICSNWLTGVLVLEKDPLRRIEAVDKILRCLDVFINSYHSDGGCDEGPGYWGRAAASLFDNLELLHNATNGTIDVFTQPLIRKMGQFIYRAQVDDDYFVNFADASAIVSPSASLTYRYGKAIGDPNMAAFGAWAAQKSNLGQSTLGDSLGRFLPAAFTLNNLLNTKPKTP
;
A
#
# COMPACT_ATOMS: atom_id res chain seq x y z
N MET A 1 13.53 15.99 -7.52
CA MET A 1 13.78 14.83 -8.40
C MET A 1 12.58 14.57 -9.30
N LEU A 2 11.36 14.71 -8.78
CA LEU A 2 10.10 14.43 -9.43
C LEU A 2 9.33 15.71 -9.76
N PHE A 3 9.01 16.53 -8.75
CA PHE A 3 8.07 17.64 -8.88
C PHE A 3 8.52 18.65 -9.94
N GLU A 4 9.71 19.23 -9.78
CA GLU A 4 10.26 20.22 -10.74
C GLU A 4 10.41 19.69 -12.17
N ARG A 5 10.47 18.36 -12.36
CA ARG A 5 10.66 17.74 -13.67
C ARG A 5 9.34 17.40 -14.35
N TYR A 6 8.30 17.08 -13.60
CA TYR A 6 7.07 16.48 -14.14
C TYR A 6 5.79 17.28 -13.88
N ALA A 7 5.78 18.24 -12.95
CA ALA A 7 4.58 18.99 -12.57
C ALA A 7 3.86 19.63 -13.76
N ASP A 8 4.58 20.41 -14.58
CA ASP A 8 4.00 21.19 -15.69
C ASP A 8 3.43 20.34 -16.84
N GLN A 9 3.74 19.04 -16.87
CA GLN A 9 3.25 18.12 -17.91
C GLN A 9 2.16 17.17 -17.42
N LEU A 10 1.82 17.15 -16.12
CA LEU A 10 0.85 16.21 -15.53
C LEU A 10 -0.50 16.22 -16.25
N GLU A 11 -0.99 17.39 -16.64
CA GLU A 11 -2.25 17.55 -17.38
C GLU A 11 -2.28 16.75 -18.69
N ASN A 12 -1.13 16.65 -19.37
CA ASN A 12 -1.02 16.01 -20.67
C ASN A 12 -0.67 14.52 -20.59
N VAL A 13 -0.03 14.08 -19.51
CA VAL A 13 0.56 12.73 -19.42
C VAL A 13 -0.22 11.80 -18.50
N LEU A 14 -0.97 12.33 -17.54
CA LEU A 14 -1.73 11.51 -16.61
C LEU A 14 -2.94 10.87 -17.29
N ILE A 15 -3.00 9.54 -17.28
CA ILE A 15 -4.12 8.80 -17.88
C ILE A 15 -5.42 9.19 -17.18
N SER A 16 -6.44 9.50 -17.98
CA SER A 16 -7.77 9.93 -17.49
C SER A 16 -8.44 8.89 -16.61
N HIS A 17 -9.30 9.36 -15.70
CA HIS A 17 -10.09 8.49 -14.82
C HIS A 17 -10.90 7.46 -15.64
N GLY A 18 -10.93 6.22 -15.16
CA GLY A 18 -11.61 5.09 -15.83
C GLY A 18 -10.85 4.48 -17.02
N GLN A 19 -9.80 5.14 -17.54
CA GLN A 19 -8.94 4.59 -18.59
C GLN A 19 -7.69 3.90 -18.05
N TRP A 20 -7.22 4.29 -16.87
CA TRP A 20 -6.09 3.64 -16.22
C TRP A 20 -6.51 2.28 -15.65
N LYS A 21 -6.01 1.20 -16.25
CA LYS A 21 -6.33 -0.19 -15.90
C LYS A 21 -5.04 -1.00 -15.67
N PRO A 22 -4.36 -0.81 -14.53
CA PRO A 22 -3.03 -1.38 -14.27
C PRO A 22 -3.05 -2.91 -14.08
N TYR A 23 -4.19 -3.48 -13.68
CA TYR A 23 -4.31 -4.90 -13.34
C TYR A 23 -5.62 -5.51 -13.87
N PRO A 24 -5.68 -6.83 -14.08
CA PRO A 24 -6.92 -7.54 -14.38
C PRO A 24 -8.02 -7.26 -13.34
N THR A 25 -9.22 -6.92 -13.81
CA THR A 25 -10.44 -6.88 -13.02
C THR A 25 -11.03 -8.28 -12.85
N LEU A 26 -12.07 -8.45 -12.04
CA LEU A 26 -12.77 -9.73 -11.88
C LEU A 26 -13.30 -10.31 -13.22
N GLN A 27 -13.58 -9.43 -14.20
CA GLN A 27 -14.07 -9.82 -15.52
C GLN A 27 -12.99 -10.44 -16.42
N ASP A 28 -11.71 -10.18 -16.14
CA ASP A 28 -10.58 -10.64 -16.94
C ASP A 28 -10.19 -12.09 -16.56
N ARG A 29 -11.09 -13.03 -16.87
CA ARG A 29 -11.04 -14.43 -16.39
C ARG A 29 -9.74 -15.16 -16.74
N ASP A 30 -9.23 -14.97 -17.95
CA ASP A 30 -8.01 -15.64 -18.41
C ASP A 30 -6.80 -15.26 -17.57
N ALA A 31 -6.72 -14.00 -17.11
CA ALA A 31 -5.62 -13.54 -16.28
C ALA A 31 -5.65 -14.19 -14.89
N TRP A 32 -6.82 -14.29 -14.25
CA TRP A 32 -6.97 -14.97 -12.96
C TRP A 32 -6.73 -16.48 -13.08
N ALA A 33 -7.20 -17.11 -14.16
CA ALA A 33 -6.97 -18.52 -14.44
C ALA A 33 -5.50 -18.85 -14.73
N SER A 34 -4.70 -17.85 -15.15
CA SER A 34 -3.26 -18.02 -15.45
C SER A 34 -2.35 -18.07 -14.21
N LEU A 35 -2.88 -17.74 -13.03
CA LEU A 35 -2.12 -17.84 -11.78
C LEU A 35 -1.77 -19.31 -11.48
N PRO A 36 -0.64 -19.61 -10.81
CA PRO A 36 -0.31 -21.00 -10.47
C PRO A 36 -1.41 -21.66 -9.63
N GLU A 37 -1.76 -22.91 -9.95
CA GLU A 37 -2.84 -23.66 -9.28
C GLU A 37 -2.71 -23.70 -7.74
N PRO A 38 -1.51 -23.92 -7.14
CA PRO A 38 -1.38 -23.89 -5.68
C PRO A 38 -1.73 -22.53 -5.07
N VAL A 39 -1.42 -21.43 -5.77
CA VAL A 39 -1.77 -20.06 -5.34
C VAL A 39 -3.27 -19.84 -5.42
N GLN A 40 -3.89 -20.23 -6.54
CA GLN A 40 -5.35 -20.14 -6.70
C GLN A 40 -6.06 -20.90 -5.58
N ASN A 41 -5.68 -22.17 -5.36
CA ASN A 41 -6.28 -23.02 -4.33
C ASN A 41 -6.08 -22.45 -2.92
N ALA A 42 -4.89 -21.91 -2.62
CA ALA A 42 -4.62 -21.31 -1.31
C ALA A 42 -5.48 -20.07 -1.04
N HIS A 43 -5.66 -19.19 -2.05
CA HIS A 43 -6.49 -18.00 -1.90
C HIS A 43 -8.00 -18.32 -1.89
N LEU A 44 -8.45 -19.29 -2.69
CA LEU A 44 -9.83 -19.78 -2.61
C LEU A 44 -10.14 -20.33 -1.22
N LYS A 45 -9.25 -21.16 -0.67
CA LYS A 45 -9.38 -21.68 0.70
C LYS A 45 -9.37 -20.55 1.74
N ALA A 46 -8.56 -19.51 1.56
CA ALA A 46 -8.55 -18.36 2.46
C ALA A 46 -9.89 -17.61 2.43
N GLY A 47 -10.46 -17.37 1.25
CA GLY A 47 -11.79 -16.78 1.11
C GLY A 47 -12.89 -17.66 1.69
N GLU A 48 -12.83 -18.99 1.50
CA GLU A 48 -13.75 -19.95 2.10
C GLU A 48 -13.73 -19.92 3.63
N ASN A 49 -12.56 -19.79 4.23
CA ASN A 49 -12.43 -19.65 5.68
C ASN A 49 -12.98 -18.31 6.20
N ALA A 50 -13.07 -17.29 5.33
CA ALA A 50 -13.62 -15.97 5.65
C ALA A 50 -15.11 -15.85 5.30
N LEU A 51 -15.71 -16.86 4.66
CA LEU A 51 -17.14 -16.87 4.33
C LEU A 51 -17.97 -17.00 5.61
N GLY A 52 -18.98 -16.13 5.78
CA GLY A 52 -19.76 -16.02 7.01
C GLY A 52 -19.01 -15.35 8.18
N TYR A 53 -17.99 -14.54 7.89
CA TYR A 53 -17.23 -13.84 8.92
C TYR A 53 -18.14 -12.94 9.78
N GLU A 54 -17.98 -12.98 11.11
CA GLU A 54 -18.91 -12.30 12.04
C GLU A 54 -18.79 -10.76 12.04
N TRP A 55 -17.74 -10.20 11.44
CA TRP A 55 -17.46 -8.74 11.43
C TRP A 55 -17.50 -8.11 12.82
N PRO A 56 -16.57 -8.47 13.74
CA PRO A 56 -16.60 -8.03 15.13
C PRO A 56 -16.56 -6.51 15.26
N GLY A 57 -17.36 -5.99 16.20
CA GLY A 57 -17.35 -4.56 16.51
C GLY A 57 -15.99 -4.07 17.03
N LEU A 58 -15.79 -2.75 16.97
CA LEU A 58 -14.61 -2.07 17.50
C LEU A 58 -15.01 -1.11 18.64
N PRO A 59 -15.27 -1.61 19.87
CA PRO A 59 -15.83 -0.79 20.95
C PRO A 59 -14.89 0.34 21.38
N ALA A 60 -15.49 1.44 21.85
CA ALA A 60 -14.74 2.57 22.44
C ALA A 60 -13.80 2.13 23.57
N SER A 61 -14.21 1.18 24.41
CA SER A 61 -13.39 0.64 25.50
C SER A 61 -12.16 -0.10 25.01
N LEU A 62 -12.24 -0.78 23.86
CA LEU A 62 -11.13 -1.45 23.20
C LEU A 62 -10.14 -0.42 22.65
N PHE A 63 -10.64 0.62 21.96
CA PHE A 63 -9.82 1.72 21.45
C PHE A 63 -9.07 2.44 22.58
N LEU A 64 -9.77 2.72 23.69
CA LEU A 64 -9.22 3.44 24.86
C LEU A 64 -8.15 2.66 25.62
N GLN A 65 -7.92 1.36 25.35
CA GLN A 65 -6.87 0.61 26.02
C GLN A 65 -5.51 1.28 25.84
N PHE A 66 -5.18 1.77 24.65
CA PHE A 66 -3.92 2.47 24.42
C PHE A 66 -3.75 3.70 25.31
N ALA A 67 -4.77 4.55 25.41
CA ALA A 67 -4.73 5.73 26.28
C ALA A 67 -4.68 5.37 27.79
N ARG A 68 -5.23 4.22 28.17
CA ARG A 68 -5.31 3.78 29.58
C ARG A 68 -4.08 3.02 30.05
N ASN A 69 -3.48 2.20 29.18
CA ASN A 69 -2.42 1.27 29.57
C ASN A 69 -1.37 1.00 28.46
N GLY A 70 -1.40 1.74 27.34
CA GLY A 70 -0.45 1.59 26.25
C GLY A 70 -0.71 0.40 25.31
N ASN A 71 -1.73 -0.44 25.56
CA ASN A 71 -2.04 -1.56 24.68
C ASN A 71 -2.76 -1.08 23.40
N ARG A 72 -2.03 -1.06 22.28
CA ARG A 72 -2.60 -0.87 20.94
C ARG A 72 -3.02 -2.19 20.27
N SER A 73 -2.37 -3.29 20.64
CA SER A 73 -2.41 -4.55 19.88
C SER A 73 -3.82 -5.13 19.84
N ASN A 74 -4.55 -5.15 20.96
CA ASN A 74 -5.89 -5.75 20.99
C ASN A 74 -6.86 -5.09 20.00
N TYR A 75 -6.84 -3.75 19.88
CA TYR A 75 -7.64 -3.06 18.87
C TYR A 75 -7.13 -3.34 17.45
N GLN A 76 -5.82 -3.25 17.27
CA GLN A 76 -5.17 -3.46 15.98
C GLN A 76 -5.42 -4.87 15.43
N ASP A 77 -5.41 -5.90 16.27
CA ASP A 77 -5.62 -7.29 15.88
C ASP A 77 -7.04 -7.51 15.36
N VAL A 78 -8.06 -6.98 16.05
CA VAL A 78 -9.45 -7.06 15.58
C VAL A 78 -9.63 -6.29 14.27
N ARG A 79 -9.09 -5.07 14.18
CA ARG A 79 -9.11 -4.27 12.95
C ARG A 79 -8.43 -5.02 11.79
N ASN A 80 -7.24 -5.56 12.01
CA ASN A 80 -6.46 -6.25 10.98
C ASN A 80 -7.16 -7.53 10.53
N ALA A 81 -7.79 -8.29 11.44
CA ALA A 81 -8.58 -9.45 11.10
C ALA A 81 -9.72 -9.10 10.13
N ARG A 82 -10.44 -7.98 10.36
CA ARG A 82 -11.48 -7.49 9.45
C ARG A 82 -10.92 -7.12 8.06
N ARG A 83 -9.79 -6.42 8.00
CA ARG A 83 -9.14 -6.06 6.73
C ARG A 83 -8.64 -7.28 5.96
N ASN A 84 -8.10 -8.28 6.67
CA ASN A 84 -7.65 -9.53 6.07
C ASN A 84 -8.82 -10.36 5.54
N ALA A 85 -9.91 -10.48 6.31
CA ALA A 85 -11.12 -11.17 5.84
C ALA A 85 -11.67 -10.53 4.56
N LEU A 86 -11.80 -9.20 4.52
CA LEU A 86 -12.25 -8.50 3.32
C LEU A 86 -11.31 -8.74 2.13
N ARG A 87 -9.99 -8.65 2.33
CA ARG A 87 -9.00 -8.94 1.30
C ARG A 87 -9.16 -10.36 0.76
N ASP A 88 -9.24 -11.35 1.63
CA ASP A 88 -9.25 -12.76 1.24
C ASP A 88 -10.54 -13.12 0.50
N LEU A 89 -11.70 -12.58 0.94
CA LEU A 89 -12.97 -12.69 0.22
C LEU A 89 -12.91 -12.09 -1.18
N VAL A 90 -12.34 -10.89 -1.31
CA VAL A 90 -12.24 -10.19 -2.62
C VAL A 90 -11.35 -10.94 -3.58
N ILE A 91 -10.20 -11.45 -3.13
CA ILE A 91 -9.31 -12.26 -3.99
C ILE A 91 -10.01 -13.55 -4.40
N ALA A 92 -10.72 -14.22 -3.49
CA ALA A 92 -11.46 -15.44 -3.82
C ALA A 92 -12.59 -15.19 -4.82
N GLU A 93 -13.32 -14.08 -4.70
CA GLU A 93 -14.33 -13.69 -5.69
C GLU A 93 -13.69 -13.35 -7.05
N CYS A 94 -12.53 -12.70 -7.07
CA CYS A 94 -11.78 -12.50 -8.32
C CYS A 94 -11.34 -13.82 -8.96
N LEU A 95 -10.97 -14.82 -8.16
CA LEU A 95 -10.58 -16.14 -8.66
C LEU A 95 -11.77 -16.97 -9.15
N GLU A 96 -12.92 -16.92 -8.49
CA GLU A 96 -14.05 -17.81 -8.78
C GLU A 96 -15.15 -17.16 -9.64
N ASN A 97 -15.45 -15.89 -9.41
CA ASN A 97 -16.53 -15.11 -10.03
C ASN A 97 -17.88 -15.85 -10.06
N LYS A 98 -18.37 -16.22 -8.88
CA LYS A 98 -19.65 -16.94 -8.70
C LYS A 98 -20.62 -16.21 -7.78
N GLY A 99 -20.24 -15.07 -7.24
CA GLY A 99 -21.07 -14.20 -6.41
C GLY A 99 -21.22 -14.66 -4.96
N ARG A 100 -20.77 -15.86 -4.58
CA ARG A 100 -21.01 -16.41 -3.24
C ARG A 100 -20.29 -15.66 -2.11
N PHE A 101 -19.29 -14.84 -2.43
CA PHE A 101 -18.59 -14.03 -1.44
C PHE A 101 -19.13 -12.59 -1.35
N LEU A 102 -20.01 -12.18 -2.26
CA LEU A 102 -20.39 -10.76 -2.43
C LEU A 102 -21.09 -10.16 -1.22
N ASP A 103 -21.97 -10.91 -0.54
CA ASP A 103 -22.65 -10.42 0.66
C ASP A 103 -21.67 -10.15 1.81
N ASP A 104 -20.69 -11.03 2.03
CA ASP A 104 -19.65 -10.81 3.05
C ASP A 104 -18.68 -9.70 2.65
N ILE A 105 -18.38 -9.56 1.35
CA ILE A 105 -17.61 -8.42 0.85
C ILE A 105 -18.36 -7.11 1.14
N ALA A 106 -19.67 -7.07 0.88
CA ALA A 106 -20.51 -5.92 1.18
C ALA A 106 -20.52 -5.60 2.69
N ASN A 107 -20.68 -6.61 3.55
CA ASN A 107 -20.58 -6.46 5.01
C ASN A 107 -19.22 -5.89 5.44
N GLY A 108 -18.14 -6.39 4.85
CA GLY A 108 -16.79 -5.92 5.14
C GLY A 108 -16.53 -4.48 4.73
N ILE A 109 -16.99 -4.09 3.54
CA ILE A 109 -16.95 -2.71 3.06
C ILE A 109 -17.76 -1.81 4.01
N TRP A 110 -19.01 -2.20 4.27
CA TRP A 110 -19.97 -1.37 4.99
C TRP A 110 -19.52 -1.10 6.42
N THR A 111 -19.19 -2.18 7.15
CA THR A 111 -18.71 -2.06 8.52
C THR A 111 -17.38 -1.29 8.59
N THR A 112 -16.52 -1.36 7.56
CA THR A 112 -15.28 -0.57 7.50
C THR A 112 -15.58 0.91 7.32
N CYS A 113 -16.54 1.25 6.46
CA CYS A 113 -16.96 2.64 6.23
C CYS A 113 -17.60 3.28 7.47
N GLU A 114 -18.28 2.48 8.31
CA GLU A 114 -18.91 2.91 9.56
C GLU A 114 -17.93 3.17 10.72
N GLU A 115 -16.67 2.73 10.61
CA GLU A 115 -15.68 2.96 11.67
C GLU A 115 -15.43 4.45 11.88
N THR A 116 -15.48 4.94 13.13
CA THR A 116 -15.17 6.35 13.41
C THR A 116 -13.77 6.74 12.95
N TYR A 117 -12.80 5.82 13.02
CA TYR A 117 -11.42 6.03 12.59
C TYR A 117 -10.83 4.77 11.94
N TRP A 118 -10.14 4.94 10.81
CA TRP A 118 -9.56 3.84 10.04
C TRP A 118 -8.15 3.45 10.48
N GLY A 119 -7.50 4.27 11.31
CA GLY A 119 -6.13 4.04 11.78
C GLY A 119 -6.08 3.19 13.05
N VAL A 120 -5.01 3.38 13.83
CA VAL A 120 -4.82 2.69 15.12
C VAL A 120 -4.69 3.69 16.28
N PRO A 121 -5.03 3.29 17.52
CA PRO A 121 -5.01 4.20 18.67
C PRO A 121 -3.66 4.88 18.93
N ALA A 122 -2.56 4.19 18.61
CA ALA A 122 -1.21 4.69 18.84
C ALA A 122 -0.82 5.90 17.98
N HIS A 123 -1.53 6.15 16.87
CA HIS A 123 -1.26 7.27 15.97
C HIS A 123 -2.16 8.47 16.23
N LEU A 124 -3.12 8.34 17.15
CA LEU A 124 -4.10 9.38 17.45
C LEU A 124 -3.47 10.64 18.08
N TYR A 125 -2.19 10.60 18.47
CA TYR A 125 -1.46 11.79 18.90
C TYR A 125 -1.44 12.90 17.82
N MET A 126 -1.68 12.57 16.55
CA MET A 126 -1.78 13.55 15.46
C MET A 126 -3.01 14.45 15.56
N GLN A 127 -4.07 14.03 16.25
CA GLN A 127 -5.25 14.87 16.46
C GLN A 127 -4.96 15.89 17.57
N LYS A 128 -5.57 17.07 17.50
CA LYS A 128 -5.36 18.19 18.43
C LYS A 128 -5.68 17.83 19.88
N LYS A 129 -6.68 16.96 20.09
CA LYS A 129 -7.07 16.48 21.43
C LYS A 129 -6.10 15.44 22.02
N GLY A 130 -5.14 14.94 21.23
CA GLY A 130 -4.23 13.89 21.65
C GLY A 130 -4.89 12.51 21.80
N ALA A 131 -4.22 11.61 22.53
CA ALA A 131 -4.65 10.23 22.73
C ALA A 131 -6.00 10.13 23.45
N GLY A 132 -6.83 9.14 23.07
CA GLY A 132 -8.18 8.98 23.60
C GLY A 132 -9.09 8.28 22.60
N LEU A 133 -10.31 8.81 22.42
CA LEU A 133 -11.19 8.42 21.32
C LEU A 133 -10.96 9.33 20.10
N PRO A 134 -11.17 8.82 18.87
CA PRO A 134 -11.07 9.63 17.66
C PRO A 134 -12.09 10.76 17.65
N ASP A 135 -11.63 11.97 17.34
CA ASP A 135 -12.51 13.10 17.04
C ASP A 135 -12.90 13.07 15.57
N SER A 136 -14.18 12.83 15.27
CA SER A 136 -14.68 12.75 13.89
C SER A 136 -14.61 14.08 13.11
N HIS A 137 -14.34 15.20 13.79
CA HIS A 137 -14.18 16.52 13.17
C HIS A 137 -12.71 16.94 12.98
N ASP A 138 -11.77 16.21 13.57
CA ASP A 138 -10.33 16.45 13.41
C ASP A 138 -9.69 15.27 12.68
N ILE A 139 -9.91 15.23 11.37
CA ILE A 139 -9.46 14.12 10.53
C ILE A 139 -7.94 14.06 10.50
N THR A 140 -7.38 12.89 10.78
CA THR A 140 -5.95 12.62 10.66
C THR A 140 -5.71 11.51 9.65
N VAL A 141 -4.63 11.63 8.89
CA VAL A 141 -4.21 10.62 7.91
C VAL A 141 -2.90 10.02 8.38
N ASP A 142 -2.98 8.80 8.90
CA ASP A 142 -1.84 7.97 9.26
C ASP A 142 -1.65 6.80 8.26
N LEU A 143 -0.61 6.00 8.50
CA LEU A 143 -0.29 4.81 7.70
C LEU A 143 -1.49 3.88 7.46
N PHE A 144 -2.24 3.56 8.51
CA PHE A 144 -3.32 2.59 8.49
C PHE A 144 -4.64 3.18 7.98
N VAL A 145 -4.84 4.49 8.16
CA VAL A 145 -5.91 5.23 7.47
C VAL A 145 -5.68 5.15 5.96
N ALA A 146 -4.45 5.42 5.50
CA ALA A 146 -4.10 5.35 4.09
C ALA A 146 -4.20 3.90 3.56
N GLU A 147 -3.73 2.88 4.28
CA GLU A 147 -3.89 1.48 3.86
C GLU A 147 -5.37 1.05 3.77
N THR A 148 -6.25 1.60 4.61
CA THR A 148 -7.70 1.33 4.48
C THR A 148 -8.27 1.94 3.20
N LEU A 149 -7.86 3.16 2.84
CA LEU A 149 -8.18 3.74 1.53
C LEU A 149 -7.73 2.82 0.40
N ASN A 150 -6.49 2.32 0.44
CA ASN A 150 -5.95 1.45 -0.59
C ASN A 150 -6.73 0.14 -0.74
N LEU A 151 -7.10 -0.51 0.38
CA LEU A 151 -7.94 -1.70 0.35
C LEU A 151 -9.27 -1.41 -0.35
N LEU A 152 -10.03 -0.42 0.12
CA LEU A 152 -11.34 -0.10 -0.45
C LEU A 152 -11.27 0.36 -1.91
N THR A 153 -10.17 1.04 -2.27
CA THR A 153 -9.90 1.46 -3.65
C THR A 153 -9.75 0.24 -4.56
N TRP A 154 -8.90 -0.72 -4.19
CA TRP A 154 -8.72 -1.93 -5.00
C TRP A 154 -9.95 -2.82 -5.01
N VAL A 155 -10.72 -2.89 -3.92
CA VAL A 155 -12.03 -3.58 -3.93
C VAL A 155 -12.96 -2.97 -4.98
N THR A 156 -13.04 -1.63 -5.02
CA THR A 156 -13.87 -0.91 -6.01
C THR A 156 -13.37 -1.16 -7.44
N TYR A 157 -12.05 -1.12 -7.66
CA TYR A 157 -11.44 -1.36 -8.96
C TYR A 157 -11.68 -2.79 -9.47
N LEU A 158 -11.44 -3.78 -8.61
CA LEU A 158 -11.44 -5.19 -8.99
C LEU A 158 -12.85 -5.70 -9.28
N LEU A 159 -13.81 -5.35 -8.43
CA LEU A 159 -15.18 -5.86 -8.52
C LEU A 159 -16.08 -4.96 -9.37
N GLY A 160 -15.81 -3.66 -9.44
CA GLY A 160 -16.54 -2.72 -10.29
C GLY A 160 -18.06 -2.84 -10.12
N ASP A 161 -18.76 -2.97 -11.25
CA ASP A 161 -20.23 -3.04 -11.29
C ASP A 161 -20.79 -4.33 -10.65
N THR A 162 -19.97 -5.35 -10.39
CA THR A 162 -20.40 -6.54 -9.64
C THR A 162 -20.82 -6.18 -8.20
N LEU A 163 -20.28 -5.10 -7.61
CA LEU A 163 -20.76 -4.63 -6.30
C LEU A 163 -22.20 -4.08 -6.37
N ASP A 164 -22.58 -3.50 -7.51
CA ASP A 164 -23.91 -2.90 -7.68
C ASP A 164 -25.01 -3.97 -7.77
N SER A 165 -24.67 -5.23 -8.06
CA SER A 165 -25.66 -6.32 -7.99
C SER A 165 -26.06 -6.65 -6.55
N VAL A 166 -25.25 -6.29 -5.55
CA VAL A 166 -25.64 -6.35 -4.14
C VAL A 166 -26.39 -5.08 -3.76
N SER A 167 -25.78 -3.91 -4.00
CA SER A 167 -26.43 -2.60 -3.85
C SER A 167 -25.65 -1.51 -4.56
N ASP A 168 -26.37 -0.64 -5.27
CA ASP A 168 -25.86 0.57 -5.92
C ASP A 168 -25.34 1.64 -4.93
N LEU A 169 -25.52 1.45 -3.62
CA LEU A 169 -25.04 2.36 -2.57
C LEU A 169 -23.61 2.04 -2.10
N ILE A 170 -23.07 0.87 -2.42
CA ILE A 170 -21.77 0.41 -1.90
C ILE A 170 -20.62 1.28 -2.43
N ARG A 171 -20.51 1.42 -3.76
CA ARG A 171 -19.44 2.21 -4.38
C ARG A 171 -19.52 3.70 -4.04
N PRO A 172 -20.71 4.35 -4.07
CA PRO A 172 -20.85 5.71 -3.56
C PRO A 172 -20.38 5.85 -2.11
N ARG A 173 -20.73 4.90 -1.22
CA ARG A 173 -20.29 4.96 0.18
C ARG A 173 -18.78 4.90 0.34
N ILE A 174 -18.10 4.02 -0.42
CA ILE A 174 -16.63 3.97 -0.44
C ILE A 174 -16.06 5.32 -0.87
N LEU A 175 -16.58 5.89 -1.96
CA LEU A 175 -16.11 7.17 -2.50
C LEU A 175 -16.27 8.31 -1.47
N ASP A 176 -17.44 8.41 -0.83
CA ASP A 176 -17.73 9.46 0.15
C ASP A 176 -16.77 9.38 1.35
N GLU A 177 -16.53 8.18 1.89
CA GLU A 177 -15.60 8.02 3.01
C GLU A 177 -14.14 8.22 2.59
N ALA A 178 -13.75 7.78 1.40
CA ALA A 178 -12.43 8.02 0.84
C ALA A 178 -12.14 9.52 0.67
N GLN A 179 -13.10 10.26 0.12
CA GLN A 179 -13.03 11.72 -0.03
C GLN A 179 -12.93 12.40 1.33
N ARG A 180 -13.85 12.09 2.25
CA ARG A 180 -13.93 12.73 3.56
C ARG A 180 -12.71 12.46 4.44
N ARG A 181 -12.17 11.24 4.42
CA ARG A 181 -11.15 10.80 5.38
C ARG A 181 -9.72 10.95 4.89
N VAL A 182 -9.49 10.91 3.57
CA VAL A 182 -8.13 10.87 3.02
C VAL A 182 -7.92 11.81 1.85
N ILE A 183 -8.67 11.67 0.74
CA ILE A 183 -8.37 12.39 -0.49
C ILE A 183 -8.48 13.90 -0.28
N THR A 184 -9.61 14.40 0.23
CA THR A 184 -9.80 15.84 0.48
C THR A 184 -8.88 16.36 1.58
N PRO A 185 -8.75 15.73 2.77
CA PRO A 185 -7.79 16.18 3.78
C PRO A 185 -6.35 16.26 3.28
N CYS A 186 -5.86 15.26 2.54
CA CYS A 186 -4.51 15.28 2.00
C CYS A 186 -4.33 16.36 0.91
N LEU A 187 -5.38 16.67 0.14
CA LEU A 187 -5.31 17.73 -0.87
C LEU A 187 -5.30 19.12 -0.22
N GLU A 188 -6.23 19.38 0.71
CA GLU A 188 -6.49 20.71 1.26
C GLU A 188 -5.58 21.12 2.43
N ARG A 189 -4.92 20.16 3.08
CA ARG A 189 -4.06 20.43 4.24
C ARG A 189 -2.60 20.10 3.98
N ASP A 190 -1.72 20.94 4.51
CA ASP A 190 -0.26 20.78 4.45
C ASP A 190 0.37 20.52 5.83
N ASP A 191 -0.44 20.44 6.90
CA ASP A 191 0.02 20.36 8.29
C ASP A 191 0.35 18.94 8.77
N PHE A 192 0.16 17.93 7.92
CA PHE A 192 0.60 16.58 8.23
C PHE A 192 2.14 16.51 8.13
N TRP A 193 2.80 16.30 9.27
CA TRP A 193 4.27 16.32 9.34
C TRP A 193 4.95 15.39 8.33
N TRP A 194 4.32 14.25 8.00
CA TRP A 194 4.85 13.27 7.06
C TRP A 194 4.87 13.79 5.61
N MET A 195 4.16 14.87 5.28
CA MET A 195 4.27 15.51 3.97
C MET A 195 5.62 16.24 3.80
N GLY A 196 6.23 16.67 4.92
CA GLY A 196 7.49 17.41 4.90
C GLY A 196 7.40 18.81 4.26
N ILE A 197 6.18 19.35 4.08
CA ILE A 197 5.93 20.70 3.54
C ILE A 197 6.23 21.78 4.59
N HIS A 198 6.00 21.45 5.86
CA HIS A 198 6.25 22.32 7.01
C HIS A 198 7.24 21.69 7.99
N ASN A 199 7.72 22.51 8.93
CA ASN A 199 8.62 22.05 9.98
C ASN A 199 7.95 20.96 10.83
N HIS A 200 8.71 19.92 11.15
CA HIS A 200 8.24 18.87 12.02
C HIS A 200 7.97 19.44 13.43
N PRO A 201 6.84 19.11 14.07
CA PRO A 201 6.42 19.73 15.35
C PRO A 201 7.45 19.56 16.47
N ASN A 202 8.22 18.47 16.45
CA ASN A 202 9.24 18.17 17.46
C ASN A 202 10.67 18.60 17.12
N TYR A 203 10.97 19.01 15.88
CA TYR A 203 12.36 19.24 15.43
C TYR A 203 12.61 20.65 14.89
N GLY A 204 11.58 21.43 14.54
CA GLY A 204 11.76 22.80 14.07
C GLY A 204 12.31 22.92 12.64
N GLU A 205 12.45 21.81 11.92
CA GLU A 205 12.84 21.69 10.52
C GLU A 205 12.03 20.57 9.83
N PRO A 206 11.90 20.54 8.49
CA PRO A 206 11.24 19.43 7.81
C PRO A 206 11.98 18.13 8.08
N ARG A 207 11.27 17.15 8.65
CA ARG A 207 11.82 15.82 8.94
C ARG A 207 10.79 14.77 8.60
N VAL A 208 11.16 13.90 7.66
CA VAL A 208 10.32 12.83 7.12
C VAL A 208 10.98 11.47 7.34
N ASN A 209 10.22 10.41 7.16
CA ASN A 209 10.64 9.04 7.41
C ASN A 209 9.81 8.08 6.52
N ASN A 210 9.78 6.78 6.81
CA ASN A 210 8.99 5.82 6.01
C ASN A 210 7.50 6.18 5.85
N TRP A 211 6.91 6.99 6.73
CA TRP A 211 5.52 7.39 6.64
C TRP A 211 5.21 8.13 5.36
N THR A 212 6.13 8.93 4.85
CA THR A 212 5.94 9.74 3.64
C THR A 212 5.66 8.86 2.42
N PRO A 213 6.59 8.01 1.94
CA PRO A 213 6.31 7.18 0.77
C PRO A 213 5.21 6.16 1.02
N TRP A 214 5.08 5.64 2.25
CA TRP A 214 4.03 4.68 2.59
C TRP A 214 2.65 5.32 2.45
N ILE A 215 2.39 6.48 3.06
CA ILE A 215 1.09 7.16 2.94
C ILE A 215 0.86 7.63 1.50
N CYS A 216 1.87 8.21 0.85
CA CYS A 216 1.76 8.67 -0.54
C CYS A 216 1.37 7.54 -1.49
N SER A 217 1.90 6.32 -1.36
CA SER A 217 1.56 5.21 -2.28
C SER A 217 0.08 4.84 -2.21
N ASN A 218 -0.47 4.86 -1.00
CA ASN A 218 -1.88 4.55 -0.75
C ASN A 218 -2.79 5.71 -1.18
N TRP A 219 -2.39 6.95 -0.91
CA TRP A 219 -3.12 8.15 -1.35
C TRP A 219 -3.15 8.26 -2.88
N LEU A 220 -2.00 8.07 -3.54
CA LEU A 220 -1.88 8.03 -4.99
C LEU A 220 -2.82 6.99 -5.61
N THR A 221 -2.85 5.79 -5.03
CA THR A 221 -3.78 4.73 -5.47
C THR A 221 -5.24 5.22 -5.44
N GLY A 222 -5.67 5.80 -4.30
CA GLY A 222 -7.03 6.34 -4.17
C GLY A 222 -7.34 7.43 -5.18
N VAL A 223 -6.41 8.35 -5.42
CA VAL A 223 -6.56 9.44 -6.40
C VAL A 223 -6.67 8.90 -7.83
N LEU A 224 -5.82 7.96 -8.20
CA LEU A 224 -5.77 7.45 -9.58
C LEU A 224 -7.06 6.68 -9.95
N VAL A 225 -7.68 5.99 -8.98
CA VAL A 225 -8.87 5.15 -9.19
C VAL A 225 -10.18 5.84 -8.86
N LEU A 226 -10.27 6.57 -7.73
CA LEU A 226 -11.55 7.04 -7.16
C LEU A 226 -11.84 8.52 -7.44
N GLU A 227 -10.82 9.38 -7.56
CA GLU A 227 -11.04 10.80 -7.84
C GLU A 227 -11.44 10.97 -9.31
N LYS A 228 -12.60 11.61 -9.54
CA LYS A 228 -13.23 11.76 -10.86
C LYS A 228 -12.91 13.11 -11.47
N ASP A 229 -12.65 14.12 -10.64
CA ASP A 229 -12.31 15.47 -11.11
C ASP A 229 -10.86 15.48 -11.65
N PRO A 230 -10.65 15.76 -12.94
CA PRO A 230 -9.32 15.74 -13.54
C PRO A 230 -8.36 16.76 -12.92
N LEU A 231 -8.83 17.93 -12.51
CA LEU A 231 -7.99 18.97 -11.91
C LEU A 231 -7.55 18.55 -10.52
N ARG A 232 -8.48 18.04 -9.69
CA ARG A 232 -8.13 17.51 -8.35
C ARG A 232 -7.16 16.34 -8.43
N ARG A 233 -7.26 15.48 -9.45
CA ARG A 233 -6.27 14.41 -9.69
C ARG A 233 -4.88 14.98 -9.95
N ILE A 234 -4.77 15.99 -10.82
CA ILE A 234 -3.50 16.63 -11.15
C ILE A 234 -2.91 17.30 -9.90
N GLU A 235 -3.70 18.08 -9.16
CA GLU A 235 -3.27 18.75 -7.92
C GLU A 235 -2.80 17.76 -6.85
N ALA A 236 -3.52 16.65 -6.68
CA ALA A 236 -3.13 15.62 -5.73
C ALA A 236 -1.83 14.92 -6.15
N VAL A 237 -1.69 14.54 -7.42
CA VAL A 237 -0.45 13.94 -7.94
C VAL A 237 0.71 14.91 -7.80
N ASP A 238 0.54 16.20 -8.13
CA ASP A 238 1.53 17.26 -7.95
C ASP A 238 2.05 17.31 -6.51
N LYS A 239 1.14 17.38 -5.55
CA LYS A 239 1.46 17.43 -4.12
C LYS A 239 2.13 16.15 -3.63
N ILE A 240 1.74 15.00 -4.14
CA ILE A 240 2.42 13.72 -3.88
C ILE A 240 3.86 13.77 -4.39
N LEU A 241 4.12 14.28 -5.60
CA LEU A 241 5.49 14.40 -6.13
C LEU A 241 6.37 15.27 -5.22
N ARG A 242 5.84 16.36 -4.65
CA ARG A 242 6.55 17.21 -3.68
C ARG A 242 6.90 16.45 -2.40
N CYS A 243 5.93 15.74 -1.82
CA CYS A 243 6.15 14.93 -0.61
C CYS A 243 7.25 13.86 -0.84
N LEU A 244 7.19 13.18 -1.99
CA LEU A 244 8.18 12.18 -2.38
C LEU A 244 9.56 12.81 -2.61
N ASP A 245 9.64 14.01 -3.18
CA ASP A 245 10.91 14.74 -3.30
C ASP A 245 11.52 15.09 -1.95
N VAL A 246 10.72 15.49 -0.96
CA VAL A 246 11.23 15.72 0.41
C VAL A 246 11.82 14.43 1.00
N PHE A 247 11.15 13.28 0.81
CA PHE A 247 11.67 11.98 1.24
C PHE A 247 12.94 11.56 0.50
N ILE A 248 12.99 11.72 -0.83
CA ILE A 248 14.19 11.40 -1.62
C ILE A 248 15.37 12.28 -1.17
N ASN A 249 15.13 13.56 -0.93
CA ASN A 249 16.16 14.51 -0.53
C ASN A 249 16.67 14.27 0.90
N SER A 250 15.96 13.50 1.74
CA SER A 250 16.44 13.13 3.07
C SER A 250 17.45 11.97 3.04
N TYR A 251 17.57 11.24 1.92
CA TYR A 251 18.53 10.14 1.79
C TYR A 251 19.93 10.63 1.42
N HIS A 252 20.94 9.99 2.01
CA HIS A 252 22.33 10.18 1.60
C HIS A 252 22.62 9.55 0.23
N SER A 253 23.70 9.98 -0.41
CA SER A 253 24.06 9.60 -1.78
C SER A 253 24.36 8.10 -1.99
N ASP A 254 24.52 7.33 -0.90
CA ASP A 254 24.74 5.88 -0.90
C ASP A 254 23.43 5.08 -0.88
N GLY A 255 22.28 5.74 -0.70
CA GLY A 255 20.95 5.12 -0.64
C GLY A 255 20.69 4.33 0.64
N GLY A 256 21.48 4.52 1.70
CA GLY A 256 21.29 3.86 2.99
C GLY A 256 19.93 4.18 3.61
N CYS A 257 19.25 3.16 4.16
CA CYS A 257 18.01 3.36 4.92
C CYS A 257 18.35 3.56 6.39
N ASP A 258 18.26 4.79 6.90
CA ASP A 258 18.61 5.14 8.28
C ASP A 258 17.77 4.42 9.35
N GLU A 259 16.57 3.97 8.98
CA GLU A 259 15.69 3.17 9.84
C GLU A 259 16.09 1.68 9.90
N GLY A 260 17.12 1.29 9.15
CA GLY A 260 17.64 -0.07 9.07
C GLY A 260 16.95 -0.95 8.02
N PRO A 261 17.49 -2.16 7.77
CA PRO A 261 16.94 -3.10 6.78
C PRO A 261 15.51 -3.56 7.09
N GLY A 262 15.10 -3.57 8.36
CA GLY A 262 13.74 -3.92 8.78
C GLY A 262 12.67 -2.98 8.22
N TYR A 263 13.00 -1.70 8.01
CA TYR A 263 12.08 -0.70 7.49
C TYR A 263 12.23 -0.41 6.00
N TRP A 264 13.25 -0.97 5.33
CA TRP A 264 13.43 -0.78 3.88
C TRP A 264 12.15 -1.07 3.08
N GLY A 265 11.42 -2.12 3.49
CA GLY A 265 10.14 -2.54 2.89
C GLY A 265 9.00 -1.53 3.02
N ARG A 266 9.11 -0.54 3.90
CA ARG A 266 8.14 0.56 4.10
C ARG A 266 8.72 1.94 3.80
N ALA A 267 10.03 2.03 3.57
CA ALA A 267 10.73 3.23 3.16
C ALA A 267 10.98 3.21 1.63
N ALA A 268 12.19 2.87 1.19
CA ALA A 268 12.57 2.84 -0.23
C ALA A 268 11.67 1.95 -1.09
N ALA A 269 11.17 0.83 -0.55
CA ALA A 269 10.22 -0.04 -1.23
C ALA A 269 8.83 0.61 -1.43
N SER A 270 8.34 1.38 -0.46
CA SER A 270 7.10 2.15 -0.64
C SER A 270 7.30 3.34 -1.58
N LEU A 271 8.51 3.92 -1.65
CA LEU A 271 8.84 4.87 -2.71
C LEU A 271 8.75 4.19 -4.08
N PHE A 272 9.28 2.97 -4.20
CA PHE A 272 9.13 2.18 -5.42
C PHE A 272 7.66 1.91 -5.77
N ASP A 273 6.79 1.59 -4.81
CA ASP A 273 5.35 1.46 -5.05
C ASP A 273 4.76 2.74 -5.68
N ASN A 274 5.15 3.93 -5.21
CA ASN A 274 4.73 5.20 -5.84
C ASN A 274 5.27 5.34 -7.27
N LEU A 275 6.56 5.11 -7.47
CA LEU A 275 7.21 5.30 -8.77
C LEU A 275 6.66 4.34 -9.83
N GLU A 276 6.34 3.10 -9.45
CA GLU A 276 5.71 2.14 -10.34
C GLU A 276 4.29 2.57 -10.75
N LEU A 277 3.48 3.05 -9.78
CA LEU A 277 2.15 3.60 -10.05
C LEU A 277 2.23 4.82 -10.97
N LEU A 278 3.12 5.77 -10.71
CA LEU A 278 3.31 6.97 -11.53
C LEU A 278 3.79 6.63 -12.94
N HIS A 279 4.77 5.73 -13.06
CA HIS A 279 5.27 5.25 -14.35
C HIS A 279 4.13 4.62 -15.15
N ASN A 280 3.34 3.72 -14.55
CA ASN A 280 2.22 3.08 -15.23
C ASN A 280 1.10 4.06 -15.59
N ALA A 281 0.73 4.97 -14.68
CA ALA A 281 -0.33 5.96 -14.88
C ALA A 281 0.03 7.09 -15.85
N THR A 282 1.28 7.15 -16.31
CA THR A 282 1.77 8.16 -17.28
C THR A 282 2.38 7.56 -18.54
N ASN A 283 2.07 6.28 -18.82
CA ASN A 283 2.63 5.53 -19.96
C ASN A 283 4.17 5.61 -20.05
N GLY A 284 4.84 5.59 -18.90
CA GLY A 284 6.30 5.64 -18.78
C GLY A 284 6.90 7.04 -18.84
N THR A 285 6.10 8.11 -18.87
CA THR A 285 6.64 9.48 -18.90
C THR A 285 7.36 9.84 -17.61
N ILE A 286 6.76 9.52 -16.46
CA ILE A 286 7.45 9.63 -15.17
C ILE A 286 8.32 8.38 -14.99
N ASP A 287 9.59 8.50 -15.39
CA ASP A 287 10.61 7.49 -15.19
C ASP A 287 11.85 8.10 -14.52
N VAL A 288 12.21 7.56 -13.35
CA VAL A 288 13.42 7.93 -12.61
C VAL A 288 14.23 6.70 -12.17
N PHE A 289 13.94 5.51 -12.69
CA PHE A 289 14.62 4.28 -12.26
C PHE A 289 16.10 4.24 -12.63
N THR A 290 16.51 5.07 -13.61
CA THR A 290 17.92 5.26 -13.98
C THR A 290 18.68 6.21 -13.05
N GLN A 291 17.99 6.97 -12.19
CA GLN A 291 18.64 7.94 -11.29
C GLN A 291 19.50 7.21 -10.25
N PRO A 292 20.79 7.59 -10.07
CA PRO A 292 21.71 6.85 -9.21
C PRO A 292 21.22 6.65 -7.77
N LEU A 293 20.57 7.66 -7.18
CA LEU A 293 20.05 7.56 -5.82
C LEU A 293 18.92 6.54 -5.70
N ILE A 294 17.94 6.56 -6.61
CA ILE A 294 16.83 5.58 -6.65
C ILE A 294 17.38 4.16 -6.78
N ARG A 295 18.35 3.93 -7.67
CA ARG A 295 19.01 2.62 -7.80
C ARG A 295 19.62 2.17 -6.48
N LYS A 296 20.36 3.05 -5.82
CA LYS A 296 21.07 2.73 -4.57
C LYS A 296 20.12 2.48 -3.40
N MET A 297 19.03 3.24 -3.29
CA MET A 297 17.97 3.02 -2.29
C MET A 297 17.36 1.62 -2.42
N GLY A 298 17.12 1.16 -3.65
CA GLY A 298 16.70 -0.23 -3.90
C GLY A 298 17.77 -1.25 -3.52
N GLN A 299 19.01 -1.02 -3.96
CA GLN A 299 20.14 -1.92 -3.75
C GLN A 299 20.54 -2.10 -2.28
N PHE A 300 20.18 -1.17 -1.39
CA PHE A 300 20.49 -1.25 0.03
C PHE A 300 20.11 -2.60 0.64
N ILE A 301 18.93 -3.14 0.31
CA ILE A 301 18.41 -4.32 1.01
C ILE A 301 19.33 -5.54 0.91
N TYR A 302 19.81 -5.85 -0.30
CA TYR A 302 20.68 -7.01 -0.48
C TYR A 302 22.14 -6.70 -0.13
N ARG A 303 22.55 -5.43 -0.13
CA ARG A 303 23.88 -5.00 0.32
C ARG A 303 24.02 -5.00 1.84
N ALA A 304 22.90 -4.90 2.56
CA ALA A 304 22.88 -5.02 4.02
C ALA A 304 22.78 -6.48 4.50
N GLN A 305 22.63 -7.44 3.58
CA GLN A 305 22.65 -8.87 3.90
C GLN A 305 24.08 -9.30 4.23
N VAL A 306 24.23 -10.08 5.30
CA VAL A 306 25.50 -10.67 5.75
C VAL A 306 25.63 -12.09 5.24
N ASP A 307 24.66 -12.94 5.57
CA ASP A 307 24.59 -14.34 5.14
C ASP A 307 23.16 -14.87 5.33
N ASP A 308 22.63 -15.58 4.36
CA ASP A 308 21.30 -16.20 4.43
C ASP A 308 20.20 -15.23 4.95
N ASP A 309 19.47 -15.49 6.03
CA ASP A 309 18.50 -14.50 6.56
C ASP A 309 19.10 -13.38 7.41
N TYR A 310 20.42 -13.35 7.60
CA TYR A 310 21.09 -12.41 8.47
C TYR A 310 21.41 -11.09 7.77
N PHE A 311 21.03 -9.99 8.40
CA PHE A 311 21.29 -8.62 7.94
C PHE A 311 21.98 -7.81 9.03
N VAL A 312 22.63 -6.71 8.63
CA VAL A 312 23.10 -5.71 9.59
C VAL A 312 21.90 -5.14 10.36
N ASN A 313 21.92 -5.25 11.68
CA ASN A 313 20.77 -5.00 12.55
C ASN A 313 20.83 -3.65 13.29
N PHE A 314 21.23 -2.58 12.61
CA PHE A 314 21.22 -1.24 13.19
C PHE A 314 19.81 -0.64 13.19
N ALA A 315 19.58 0.36 14.05
CA ALA A 315 18.28 0.98 14.27
C ALA A 315 17.19 -0.06 14.61
N ASP A 316 15.97 0.12 14.11
CA ASP A 316 14.83 -0.75 14.39
C ASP A 316 14.81 -1.95 13.43
N ALA A 317 15.89 -2.74 13.42
CA ALA A 317 16.03 -3.93 12.60
C ALA A 317 16.37 -5.17 13.43
N SER A 318 15.65 -6.26 13.16
CA SER A 318 16.03 -7.60 13.61
C SER A 318 17.29 -8.07 12.88
N ALA A 319 18.07 -8.95 13.51
CA ALA A 319 19.17 -9.64 12.83
C ALA A 319 18.68 -10.55 11.69
N ILE A 320 17.42 -10.99 11.77
CA ILE A 320 16.73 -11.79 10.75
C ILE A 320 15.67 -10.91 10.09
N VAL A 321 15.81 -10.65 8.80
CA VAL A 321 14.86 -9.88 8.00
C VAL A 321 14.40 -10.71 6.81
N SER A 322 13.11 -10.65 6.48
CA SER A 322 12.55 -11.33 5.30
C SER A 322 11.99 -10.29 4.33
N PRO A 323 12.80 -9.80 3.37
CA PRO A 323 12.32 -8.86 2.36
C PRO A 323 11.21 -9.47 1.50
N SER A 324 10.25 -8.65 1.08
CA SER A 324 9.22 -9.09 0.13
C SER A 324 9.88 -9.52 -1.19
N ALA A 325 9.76 -10.80 -1.53
CA ALA A 325 10.38 -11.39 -2.71
C ALA A 325 9.91 -10.72 -4.01
N SER A 326 8.59 -10.54 -4.17
CA SER A 326 7.99 -9.87 -5.32
C SER A 326 8.45 -8.43 -5.44
N LEU A 327 8.37 -7.65 -4.36
CA LEU A 327 8.74 -6.24 -4.40
C LEU A 327 10.22 -6.07 -4.73
N THR A 328 11.09 -6.86 -4.09
CA THR A 328 12.54 -6.85 -4.33
C THR A 328 12.86 -7.20 -5.78
N TYR A 329 12.21 -8.23 -6.32
CA TYR A 329 12.37 -8.63 -7.72
C TYR A 329 11.93 -7.52 -8.68
N ARG A 330 10.72 -6.98 -8.52
CA ARG A 330 10.18 -5.93 -9.40
C ARG A 330 11.01 -4.67 -9.35
N TYR A 331 11.47 -4.27 -8.16
CA TYR A 331 12.36 -3.13 -8.03
C TYR A 331 13.68 -3.39 -8.78
N GLY A 332 14.31 -4.55 -8.57
CA GLY A 332 15.51 -4.96 -9.31
C GLY A 332 15.33 -4.92 -10.83
N LYS A 333 14.17 -5.35 -11.33
CA LYS A 333 13.83 -5.26 -12.76
C LYS A 333 13.70 -3.81 -13.23
N ALA A 334 13.00 -2.96 -12.48
CA ALA A 334 12.79 -1.55 -12.83
C ALA A 334 14.12 -0.77 -12.92
N ILE A 335 15.04 -1.01 -11.98
CA ILE A 335 16.35 -0.34 -11.98
C ILE A 335 17.40 -1.01 -12.86
N GLY A 336 17.06 -2.10 -13.56
CA GLY A 336 18.00 -2.88 -14.35
C GLY A 336 19.16 -3.46 -13.51
N ASP A 337 18.86 -3.96 -12.32
CA ASP A 337 19.80 -4.66 -11.43
C ASP A 337 19.48 -6.17 -11.38
N PRO A 338 20.22 -7.00 -12.14
CA PRO A 338 19.99 -8.45 -12.17
C PRO A 338 20.34 -9.13 -10.85
N ASN A 339 21.24 -8.58 -10.03
CA ASN A 339 21.57 -9.16 -8.73
C ASN A 339 20.41 -8.96 -7.75
N MET A 340 19.81 -7.77 -7.75
CA MET A 340 18.62 -7.51 -6.94
C MET A 340 17.42 -8.38 -7.37
N ALA A 341 17.23 -8.56 -8.68
CA ALA A 341 16.19 -9.45 -9.19
C ALA A 341 16.43 -10.91 -8.77
N ALA A 342 17.67 -11.40 -8.86
CA ALA A 342 18.04 -12.75 -8.44
C ALA A 342 17.94 -12.94 -6.92
N PHE A 343 18.19 -11.89 -6.14
CA PHE A 343 17.98 -11.87 -4.70
C PHE A 343 16.48 -11.97 -4.34
N GLY A 344 15.60 -11.27 -5.06
CA GLY A 344 14.15 -11.45 -4.95
C GLY A 344 13.71 -12.88 -5.28
N ALA A 345 14.30 -13.51 -6.29
CA ALA A 345 14.04 -14.92 -6.62
C ALA A 345 14.56 -15.90 -5.55
N TRP A 346 15.71 -15.61 -4.92
CA TRP A 346 16.19 -16.36 -3.76
C TRP A 346 15.20 -16.25 -2.58
N ALA A 347 14.70 -15.05 -2.27
CA ALA A 347 13.71 -14.85 -1.22
C ALA A 347 12.38 -15.59 -1.54
N ALA A 348 11.98 -15.64 -2.81
CA ALA A 348 10.82 -16.41 -3.27
C ALA A 348 11.01 -17.92 -3.02
N GLN A 349 12.17 -18.46 -3.39
CA GLN A 349 12.50 -19.88 -3.16
C GLN A 349 12.47 -20.20 -1.66
N LYS A 350 13.09 -19.34 -0.84
CA LYS A 350 13.18 -19.55 0.61
C LYS A 350 11.84 -19.56 1.32
N SER A 351 10.93 -18.68 0.88
CA SER A 351 9.57 -18.59 1.42
C SER A 351 8.59 -19.59 0.81
N ASN A 352 9.04 -20.48 -0.09
CA ASN A 352 8.19 -21.35 -0.90
C ASN A 352 7.06 -20.55 -1.61
N LEU A 353 7.39 -19.35 -2.09
CA LEU A 353 6.43 -18.49 -2.78
C LEU A 353 5.84 -19.22 -3.98
N GLY A 354 4.53 -19.08 -4.17
CA GLY A 354 3.80 -19.81 -5.21
C GLY A 354 3.22 -21.15 -4.75
N GLN A 355 3.44 -21.56 -3.50
CA GLN A 355 2.84 -22.76 -2.90
C GLN A 355 1.75 -22.45 -1.87
N SER A 356 1.52 -21.17 -1.57
CA SER A 356 0.57 -20.66 -0.58
C SER A 356 0.01 -19.30 -1.02
N THR A 357 -0.77 -18.65 -0.15
CA THR A 357 -1.25 -17.29 -0.41
C THR A 357 -0.09 -16.31 -0.55
N LEU A 358 -0.21 -15.38 -1.49
CA LEU A 358 0.72 -14.26 -1.63
C LEU A 358 0.34 -13.22 -0.56
N GLY A 359 1.08 -13.20 0.55
CA GLY A 359 0.80 -12.32 1.67
C GLY A 359 1.22 -10.88 1.43
N ASP A 360 0.27 -9.95 1.33
CA ASP A 360 0.46 -8.49 1.50
C ASP A 360 -0.91 -7.76 1.49
N SER A 361 -0.92 -6.43 1.41
CA SER A 361 -2.09 -5.62 1.03
C SER A 361 -2.54 -5.92 -0.41
N LEU A 362 -3.78 -5.56 -0.78
CA LEU A 362 -4.22 -5.70 -2.19
C LEU A 362 -3.28 -4.98 -3.17
N GLY A 363 -2.81 -3.78 -2.81
CA GLY A 363 -1.91 -3.01 -3.68
C GLY A 363 -0.57 -3.67 -3.96
N ARG A 364 -0.07 -4.54 -3.07
CA ARG A 364 1.15 -5.33 -3.29
C ARG A 364 0.89 -6.75 -3.76
N PHE A 365 -0.28 -7.31 -3.44
CA PHE A 365 -0.77 -8.58 -3.96
C PHE A 365 -0.89 -8.55 -5.48
N LEU A 366 -1.55 -7.52 -6.04
CA LEU A 366 -1.82 -7.44 -7.48
C LEU A 366 -0.55 -7.51 -8.35
N PRO A 367 0.47 -6.65 -8.15
CA PRO A 367 1.70 -6.78 -8.92
C PRO A 367 2.45 -8.08 -8.61
N ALA A 368 2.35 -8.63 -7.39
CA ALA A 368 2.96 -9.91 -7.07
C ALA A 368 2.33 -11.08 -7.84
N ALA A 369 0.99 -11.16 -7.87
CA ALA A 369 0.26 -12.20 -8.57
C ALA A 369 0.60 -12.22 -10.07
N PHE A 370 0.56 -11.06 -10.72
CA PHE A 370 0.73 -10.95 -12.17
C PHE A 370 2.20 -10.84 -12.64
N THR A 371 3.16 -10.89 -11.71
CA THR A 371 4.60 -11.06 -12.04
C THR A 371 5.18 -12.38 -11.53
N LEU A 372 4.37 -13.20 -10.84
CA LEU A 372 4.82 -14.40 -10.13
C LEU A 372 5.55 -15.39 -11.03
N ASN A 373 5.00 -15.71 -12.20
CA ASN A 373 5.63 -16.67 -13.12
C ASN A 373 7.03 -16.22 -13.57
N ASN A 374 7.23 -14.92 -13.82
CA ASN A 374 8.54 -14.38 -14.18
C ASN A 374 9.53 -14.45 -13.02
N LEU A 375 9.05 -14.17 -11.80
CA LEU A 375 9.84 -14.30 -10.58
C LEU A 375 10.28 -15.75 -10.34
N LEU A 376 9.36 -16.72 -10.39
CA LEU A 376 9.65 -18.13 -10.14
C LEU A 376 10.58 -18.75 -11.20
N ASN A 377 10.58 -18.22 -12.42
CA ASN A 377 11.49 -18.63 -13.49
C ASN A 377 12.85 -17.93 -13.46
N THR A 378 13.06 -16.96 -12.57
CA THR A 378 14.34 -16.27 -12.43
C THR A 378 15.28 -17.10 -11.57
N LYS A 379 16.53 -17.28 -12.04
CA LYS A 379 17.52 -18.06 -11.29
C LYS A 379 17.84 -17.36 -9.95
N PRO A 380 17.62 -18.02 -8.80
CA PRO A 380 17.90 -17.44 -7.50
C PRO A 380 19.40 -17.31 -7.28
N LYS A 381 19.80 -16.22 -6.61
CA LYS A 381 21.20 -16.00 -6.22
C LYS A 381 21.25 -15.07 -5.01
N THR A 382 22.02 -15.46 -3.99
CA THR A 382 22.46 -14.55 -2.93
C THR A 382 23.59 -13.64 -3.43
N PRO A 383 23.66 -12.38 -2.98
CA PRO A 383 24.63 -11.37 -3.42
C PRO A 383 26.07 -11.87 -3.56
#